data_AF-A0A420HY13-F1
#
_entry.id   AF-A0A420HY13-F1
#
_cell.length_a   1.000
_cell.length_b   1.000
_cell.length_c   1.000
_cell.angle_alpha   90.00
_cell.angle_beta   90.00
_cell.angle_gamma   90.00
#
_symmetry.space_group_name_H-M   'P 1'
#
loop_
_entity.id
_entity.type
_entity.pdbx_description
1 polymer ?
#
loop_
_entity_poly.entity_id
_entity_poly.type
_entity_poly.pdbx_seq_one_letter_code
_entity_poly.pdbx_strand_id
1 'polypeptide(L)'
;MSLVALVNIFFHQRLVPVNERLKSHHLLSTAVGQVHETSGPCAWEDITQKPLLASQSDIDSLSSSDPTEDIESQHCTESRSSGENRMKGLRFDARLISDATIGLSDGLTVPFALTAGLSAIGNTDVVIYGGLAELTAGAISMGLGGYLGAKSEVASYHAQREKTKELLSADPKLILQDVVEIFKPYSIPRQTINDLTQHLFNSPCLVDFFMQFKYCAEKPSASRALMSATTIALGYFIGGMLPLLPYFFVSQARDGLFFSIGLMIIALFTFGYVKTGVIEGWKSEKNIRSCCYGGIQMVVVGSAAAAAAMGLVKLFERGDKSHGSGPVVNL
;
A
#
# COMPACT_ATOMS: atom_id res chain seq x y z
N MET A 1 -11.52 17.45 24.21
CA MET A 1 -10.85 16.16 23.96
C MET A 1 -9.54 16.44 23.24
N SER A 2 -8.41 15.96 23.75
CA SER A 2 -7.08 16.31 23.21
C SER A 2 -6.89 15.74 21.81
N LEU A 3 -6.25 16.48 20.91
CA LEU A 3 -5.89 16.10 19.53
C LEU A 3 -5.20 14.71 19.49
N VAL A 4 -4.46 14.38 20.54
CA VAL A 4 -3.81 13.09 20.75
C VAL A 4 -4.80 11.93 20.83
N ALA A 5 -5.96 12.12 21.46
CA ALA A 5 -6.99 11.07 21.56
C ALA A 5 -7.67 10.81 20.21
N LEU A 6 -7.81 11.84 19.36
CA LEU A 6 -8.41 11.71 18.04
C LEU A 6 -7.46 11.07 17.04
N VAL A 7 -6.16 11.39 17.12
CA VAL A 7 -5.10 10.71 16.36
C VAL A 7 -4.98 9.24 16.79
N ASN A 8 -5.09 8.93 18.09
CA ASN A 8 -4.96 7.56 18.61
C ASN A 8 -6.14 6.64 18.25
N ILE A 9 -7.31 7.22 17.93
CA ILE A 9 -8.48 6.49 17.41
C ILE A 9 -8.32 6.20 15.91
N PHE A 10 -7.69 7.09 15.14
CA PHE A 10 -7.55 6.93 13.69
C PHE A 10 -6.29 6.16 13.25
N PHE A 11 -5.20 6.21 14.03
CA PHE A 11 -3.91 5.62 13.67
C PHE A 11 -3.50 4.49 14.61
N HIS A 12 -4.36 3.47 14.74
CA HIS A 12 -3.93 2.17 15.26
C HIS A 12 -3.02 1.46 14.23
N GLN A 13 -1.83 2.01 14.00
CA GLN A 13 -0.71 1.22 13.51
C GLN A 13 -0.38 0.21 14.61
N ARG A 14 -0.53 -1.08 14.29
CA ARG A 14 0.07 -2.13 15.09
C ARG A 14 1.58 -1.90 15.06
N LEU A 15 2.11 -1.27 16.11
CA LEU A 15 3.49 -1.46 16.50
C LEU A 15 3.67 -2.97 16.68
N VAL A 16 4.48 -3.58 15.83
CA VAL A 16 4.97 -4.94 16.04
C VAL A 16 5.62 -4.92 17.43
N PRO A 17 5.16 -5.74 18.40
CA PRO A 17 5.80 -5.75 19.70
C PRO A 17 7.23 -6.25 19.53
N VAL A 18 8.20 -5.38 19.86
CA VAL A 18 9.57 -5.81 20.14
C VAL A 18 9.48 -6.74 21.34
N ASN A 19 9.76 -8.02 21.12
CA ASN A 19 9.72 -9.04 22.16
C ASN A 19 10.90 -8.84 23.12
N GLU A 20 10.74 -7.98 24.12
CA GLU A 20 11.61 -7.93 25.31
C GLU A 20 11.33 -9.12 26.25
N ARG A 21 11.44 -10.36 25.76
CA ARG A 21 11.57 -11.55 26.60
C ARG A 21 12.89 -12.25 26.35
N LEU A 22 13.97 -11.62 26.79
CA LEU A 22 15.25 -12.31 27.02
C LEU A 22 16.14 -11.55 28.00
N LYS A 23 15.55 -10.98 29.07
CA LYS A 23 16.31 -10.38 30.18
C LYS A 23 15.90 -10.85 31.59
N SER A 24 15.05 -11.87 31.71
CA SER A 24 14.55 -12.31 33.03
C SER A 24 14.55 -13.83 33.25
N HIS A 25 15.51 -14.56 32.66
CA HIS A 25 15.73 -15.98 32.98
C HIS A 25 17.20 -16.31 33.30
N HIS A 26 17.97 -15.33 33.80
CA HIS A 26 19.33 -15.60 34.28
C HIS A 26 19.50 -15.60 35.80
N LEU A 27 18.42 -15.44 36.59
CA LEU A 27 18.48 -15.50 38.05
C LEU A 27 17.22 -16.16 38.59
N LEU A 28 17.22 -17.50 38.64
CA LEU A 28 16.52 -18.37 39.61
C LEU A 28 16.40 -19.77 38.99
N SER A 29 17.34 -20.65 39.33
CA SER A 29 17.05 -22.02 39.82
C SER A 29 18.34 -22.84 39.88
N THR A 30 19.11 -22.61 40.93
CA THR A 30 19.95 -23.62 41.56
C THR A 30 19.08 -24.33 42.60
N ALA A 31 18.48 -25.48 42.26
CA ALA A 31 18.09 -26.53 43.22
C ALA A 31 17.43 -27.74 42.52
N VAL A 32 18.13 -28.88 42.56
CA VAL A 32 17.67 -30.24 42.92
C VAL A 32 16.36 -30.79 42.31
N GLY A 33 16.46 -31.97 41.67
CA GLY A 33 15.39 -32.98 41.64
C GLY A 33 15.35 -33.86 40.38
N GLN A 34 15.86 -35.10 40.47
CA GLN A 34 15.71 -36.16 39.48
C GLN A 34 14.24 -36.62 39.31
N VAL A 35 13.79 -36.90 38.07
CA VAL A 35 12.99 -38.09 37.68
C VAL A 35 13.29 -38.43 36.21
N HIS A 36 13.33 -39.73 35.93
CA HIS A 36 13.82 -40.45 34.75
C HIS A 36 12.69 -40.79 33.74
N GLU A 37 13.08 -41.08 32.48
CA GLU A 37 12.38 -41.88 31.42
C GLU A 37 11.12 -41.31 30.73
N THR A 38 10.87 -41.35 29.41
CA THR A 38 11.37 -42.09 28.22
C THR A 38 11.13 -41.18 26.98
N SER A 39 11.96 -41.11 25.93
CA SER A 39 11.90 -41.95 24.71
C SER A 39 12.94 -41.44 23.70
N GLY A 40 13.73 -42.34 23.11
CA GLY A 40 14.91 -42.08 22.29
C GLY A 40 14.67 -41.87 20.77
N PRO A 41 15.76 -41.83 19.97
CA PRO A 41 15.87 -41.09 18.71
C PRO A 41 15.72 -41.97 17.44
N CYS A 42 15.31 -41.41 16.30
CA CYS A 42 15.39 -42.09 15.01
C CYS A 42 16.34 -41.36 14.06
N ALA A 43 17.43 -42.09 13.76
CA ALA A 43 18.46 -41.79 12.79
C ALA A 43 17.98 -42.05 11.35
N TRP A 44 18.69 -41.42 10.43
CA TRP A 44 18.63 -41.53 8.98
C TRP A 44 19.31 -42.84 8.54
N GLU A 45 18.64 -43.71 7.80
CA GLU A 45 19.20 -44.78 6.95
C GLU A 45 18.06 -45.53 6.21
N ASP A 46 18.38 -46.18 5.07
CA ASP A 46 17.53 -46.78 4.02
C ASP A 46 17.01 -45.76 2.97
N ILE A 47 17.40 -45.79 1.69
CA ILE A 47 17.39 -46.92 0.76
C ILE A 47 18.51 -46.74 -0.29
N THR A 48 19.49 -47.65 -0.30
CA THR A 48 20.30 -47.96 -1.48
C THR A 48 19.96 -49.35 -2.01
N GLN A 49 19.64 -49.38 -3.32
CA GLN A 49 19.94 -50.43 -4.31
C GLN A 49 19.37 -51.86 -4.16
N LYS A 50 18.79 -52.38 -5.26
CA LYS A 50 19.37 -53.51 -6.05
C LYS A 50 18.70 -53.69 -7.44
N PRO A 51 19.34 -54.41 -8.39
CA PRO A 51 19.26 -54.21 -9.85
C PRO A 51 18.75 -55.46 -10.65
N LEU A 52 18.59 -55.35 -11.99
CA LEU A 52 19.22 -56.21 -13.04
C LEU A 52 18.60 -56.06 -14.46
N LEU A 53 19.53 -55.97 -15.43
CA LEU A 53 19.55 -55.99 -16.91
C LEU A 53 18.49 -56.74 -17.75
N ALA A 54 18.19 -56.16 -18.93
CA ALA A 54 18.18 -56.76 -20.28
C ALA A 54 18.29 -55.61 -21.33
N SER A 55 19.46 -55.28 -21.89
CA SER A 55 20.16 -55.76 -23.11
C SER A 55 19.57 -55.34 -24.48
N GLN A 56 20.34 -54.45 -25.16
CA GLN A 56 20.68 -54.35 -26.61
C GLN A 56 19.53 -54.17 -27.64
N SER A 57 19.65 -53.45 -28.77
CA SER A 57 20.69 -52.73 -29.52
C SER A 57 19.93 -51.74 -30.45
N ASP A 58 20.47 -50.61 -30.90
CA ASP A 58 21.15 -50.52 -32.21
C ASP A 58 21.83 -49.14 -32.38
N ILE A 59 22.84 -49.17 -33.24
CA ILE A 59 23.93 -48.24 -33.47
C ILE A 59 23.66 -47.35 -34.72
N ASP A 60 24.49 -46.31 -34.88
CA ASP A 60 24.74 -45.44 -36.04
C ASP A 60 23.92 -44.13 -36.11
N SER A 61 24.50 -42.94 -36.32
CA SER A 61 25.72 -42.62 -37.07
C SER A 61 26.37 -41.28 -36.66
N LEU A 62 27.70 -41.30 -36.74
CA LEU A 62 28.71 -40.23 -36.68
C LEU A 62 28.43 -39.01 -37.59
N SER A 63 28.73 -37.79 -37.13
CA SER A 63 29.46 -36.79 -37.94
C SER A 63 30.00 -35.64 -37.09
N SER A 64 31.29 -35.41 -37.26
CA SER A 64 32.21 -34.42 -36.68
C SER A 64 31.87 -32.96 -37.03
N SER A 65 32.26 -32.02 -36.15
CA SER A 65 33.12 -30.85 -36.45
C SER A 65 33.27 -29.95 -35.21
N ASP A 66 34.51 -29.81 -34.72
CA ASP A 66 34.97 -28.65 -33.95
C ASP A 66 35.00 -27.42 -34.89
N PRO A 67 34.82 -26.17 -34.40
CA PRO A 67 36.01 -25.46 -33.92
C PRO A 67 35.80 -24.41 -32.80
N THR A 68 36.87 -24.27 -32.01
CA THR A 68 37.48 -23.03 -31.48
C THR A 68 36.71 -22.09 -30.55
N GLU A 69 37.43 -21.75 -29.48
CA GLU A 69 37.30 -20.64 -28.54
C GLU A 69 36.63 -19.38 -29.09
N ASP A 70 35.71 -18.82 -28.31
CA ASP A 70 35.63 -17.38 -28.01
C ASP A 70 34.85 -17.19 -26.69
N ILE A 71 35.58 -16.85 -25.64
CA ILE A 71 35.07 -16.37 -24.35
C ILE A 71 34.86 -14.87 -24.50
N GLU A 72 33.62 -14.40 -24.68
CA GLU A 72 33.21 -13.06 -24.27
C GLU A 72 31.68 -12.91 -24.25
N SER A 73 31.17 -12.24 -23.22
CA SER A 73 29.78 -11.78 -23.01
C SER A 73 28.73 -12.83 -22.57
N GLN A 74 28.80 -13.25 -21.31
CA GLN A 74 27.58 -13.63 -20.57
C GLN A 74 26.72 -12.39 -20.33
N HIS A 75 25.96 -11.99 -21.35
CA HIS A 75 24.76 -11.18 -21.16
C HIS A 75 23.80 -11.99 -20.28
N CYS A 76 23.28 -11.39 -19.20
CA CYS A 76 22.15 -11.97 -18.49
C CYS A 76 21.04 -12.20 -19.51
N THR A 77 20.83 -13.47 -19.88
CA THR A 77 19.75 -13.86 -20.76
C THR A 77 18.47 -13.46 -20.06
N GLU A 78 17.79 -12.46 -20.64
CA GLU A 78 16.38 -12.24 -20.40
C GLU A 78 15.71 -13.59 -20.58
N SER A 79 15.16 -14.12 -19.48
CA SER A 79 14.25 -15.25 -19.51
C SER A 79 13.08 -14.88 -20.41
N ARG A 80 13.21 -15.24 -21.69
CA ARG A 80 12.19 -15.22 -22.70
C ARG A 80 11.11 -16.18 -22.20
N SER A 81 10.06 -15.63 -21.59
CA SER A 81 8.93 -16.40 -21.11
C SER A 81 8.25 -17.03 -22.32
N SER A 82 8.56 -18.30 -22.58
CA SER A 82 7.77 -19.16 -23.46
C SER A 82 6.32 -19.06 -23.06
N GLY A 83 5.47 -18.86 -24.06
CA GLY A 83 4.04 -18.63 -23.91
C GLY A 83 3.37 -19.80 -23.20
N GLU A 84 3.02 -19.58 -21.94
CA GLU A 84 1.90 -20.27 -21.32
C GLU A 84 0.77 -19.24 -21.21
N ASN A 85 -0.22 -19.38 -22.10
CA ASN A 85 -1.41 -18.55 -22.17
C ASN A 85 -2.36 -18.92 -21.02
N ARG A 86 -1.85 -18.82 -19.79
CA ARG A 86 -2.63 -18.95 -18.57
C ARG A 86 -3.35 -17.63 -18.42
N MET A 87 -4.66 -17.62 -18.72
CA MET A 87 -5.58 -16.50 -18.46
C MET A 87 -5.14 -15.81 -17.17
N LYS A 88 -4.49 -14.65 -17.29
CA LYS A 88 -4.15 -13.80 -16.17
C LYS A 88 -5.48 -13.34 -15.62
N GLY A 89 -6.00 -14.07 -14.63
CA GLY A 89 -7.02 -13.53 -13.73
C GLY A 89 -6.55 -12.14 -13.35
N LEU A 90 -7.42 -11.16 -13.57
CA LEU A 90 -7.15 -9.72 -13.46
C LEU A 90 -6.58 -9.45 -12.05
N ARG A 91 -5.27 -9.59 -11.87
CA ARG A 91 -4.57 -9.26 -10.63
C ARG A 91 -4.50 -7.75 -10.64
N PHE A 92 -5.56 -7.13 -10.14
CA PHE A 92 -5.57 -5.70 -9.86
C PHE A 92 -4.37 -5.38 -8.99
N ASP A 93 -3.53 -4.45 -9.44
CA ASP A 93 -2.38 -3.99 -8.69
C ASP A 93 -2.87 -3.38 -7.38
N ALA A 94 -2.39 -3.89 -6.25
CA ALA A 94 -2.78 -3.40 -4.93
C ALA A 94 -2.51 -1.88 -4.79
N ARG A 95 -1.49 -1.37 -5.49
CA ARG A 95 -1.18 0.06 -5.53
C ARG A 95 -2.26 0.86 -6.26
N LEU A 96 -2.79 0.34 -7.37
CA LEU A 96 -3.89 0.98 -8.11
C LEU A 96 -5.17 1.05 -7.26
N ILE A 97 -5.48 -0.03 -6.53
CA ILE A 97 -6.63 -0.05 -5.62
C ILE A 97 -6.43 0.97 -4.49
N SER A 98 -5.22 1.05 -3.93
CA SER A 98 -4.88 2.04 -2.89
C SER A 98 -5.06 3.46 -3.41
N ASP A 99 -4.49 3.78 -4.57
CA ASP A 99 -4.58 5.09 -5.21
C ASP A 99 -6.04 5.48 -5.51
N ALA A 100 -6.84 4.55 -6.04
CA ALA A 100 -8.26 4.76 -6.27
C ALA A 100 -9.02 5.00 -4.95
N THR A 101 -8.69 4.25 -3.91
CA THR A 101 -9.32 4.37 -2.58
C THR A 101 -9.00 5.73 -1.95
N ILE A 102 -7.77 6.22 -2.08
CA ILE A 102 -7.35 7.53 -1.59
C ILE A 102 -8.13 8.64 -2.32
N GLY A 103 -8.14 8.62 -3.65
CA GLY A 103 -8.85 9.62 -4.44
C GLY A 103 -10.35 9.62 -4.13
N LEU A 104 -10.99 8.44 -4.12
CA LEU A 104 -12.43 8.33 -3.90
C LEU A 104 -12.84 8.65 -2.47
N SER A 105 -12.05 8.29 -1.45
CA SER A 105 -12.38 8.61 -0.05
C SER A 105 -12.44 10.11 0.19
N ASP A 106 -11.49 10.83 -0.40
CA ASP A 106 -11.39 12.27 -0.23
C ASP A 106 -12.42 12.97 -1.12
N GLY A 107 -12.61 12.51 -2.36
CA GLY A 107 -13.65 13.02 -3.25
C GLY A 107 -15.06 12.86 -2.69
N LEU A 108 -15.35 11.77 -1.98
CA LEU A 108 -16.65 11.62 -1.31
C LEU A 108 -16.80 12.55 -0.10
N THR A 109 -15.72 12.89 0.60
CA THR A 109 -15.81 13.56 1.90
C THR A 109 -15.70 15.08 1.78
N VAL A 110 -14.70 15.56 1.05
CA VAL A 110 -14.34 16.99 1.01
C VAL A 110 -15.37 17.80 0.21
N PRO A 111 -15.68 17.47 -1.06
CA PRO A 111 -16.77 18.08 -1.82
C PRO A 111 -18.13 18.01 -1.12
N PHE A 112 -18.43 16.91 -0.41
CA PHE A 112 -19.67 16.81 0.38
C PHE A 112 -19.69 17.81 1.53
N ALA A 113 -18.61 17.90 2.30
CA ALA A 113 -18.53 18.85 3.40
C ALA A 113 -18.63 20.30 2.91
N LEU A 114 -17.95 20.62 1.80
CA LEU A 114 -18.02 21.94 1.19
C LEU A 114 -19.43 22.27 0.71
N THR A 115 -20.07 21.39 -0.06
CA THR A 115 -21.43 21.61 -0.57
C THR A 115 -22.46 21.74 0.55
N ALA A 116 -22.32 20.95 1.62
CA ALA A 116 -23.13 21.10 2.82
C ALA A 116 -22.94 22.47 3.50
N GLY A 117 -21.69 22.92 3.63
CA GLY A 117 -21.35 24.24 4.15
C GLY A 117 -21.92 25.38 3.30
N LEU A 118 -21.70 25.36 1.99
CA LEU A 118 -22.20 26.38 1.06
C LEU A 118 -23.73 26.41 0.98
N SER A 119 -24.39 25.27 1.18
CA SER A 119 -25.85 25.20 1.21
C SER A 119 -26.47 25.95 2.38
N ALA A 120 -25.71 26.22 3.44
CA ALA A 120 -26.16 27.07 4.54
C ALA A 120 -26.39 28.53 4.09
N ILE A 121 -25.71 28.98 3.02
CA ILE A 121 -25.86 30.33 2.43
C ILE A 121 -27.19 30.45 1.66
N GLY A 122 -27.73 29.33 1.17
CA GLY A 122 -29.07 29.24 0.59
C GLY A 122 -29.17 29.50 -0.91
N ASN A 123 -28.06 29.75 -1.62
CA ASN A 123 -28.04 29.89 -3.08
C ASN A 123 -27.46 28.63 -3.75
N THR A 124 -28.27 27.95 -4.56
CA THR A 124 -27.90 26.72 -5.28
C THR A 124 -26.74 26.94 -6.27
N ASP A 125 -26.70 28.09 -6.96
CA ASP A 125 -25.64 28.39 -7.93
C ASP A 125 -24.27 28.49 -7.25
N VAL A 126 -24.23 29.06 -6.04
CA VAL A 126 -22.99 29.15 -5.25
C VAL A 126 -22.49 27.75 -4.88
N VAL A 127 -23.40 26.83 -4.56
CA VAL A 127 -23.05 25.43 -4.24
C VAL A 127 -22.51 24.72 -5.49
N ILE A 128 -23.17 24.88 -6.63
CA ILE A 128 -22.78 24.22 -7.89
C ILE A 128 -21.44 24.76 -8.40
N TYR A 129 -21.33 26.08 -8.60
CA TYR A 129 -20.10 26.67 -9.15
C TYR A 129 -18.94 26.56 -8.16
N GLY A 130 -19.19 26.78 -6.87
CA GLY A 130 -18.18 26.64 -5.82
C GLY A 130 -17.69 25.20 -5.68
N GLY A 131 -18.62 24.23 -5.68
CA GLY A 131 -18.27 22.82 -5.59
C GLY A 131 -17.60 22.29 -6.85
N LEU A 132 -18.01 22.72 -8.06
CA LEU A 132 -17.35 22.30 -9.31
C LEU A 132 -15.93 22.89 -9.42
N ALA A 133 -15.74 24.13 -8.96
CA ALA A 133 -14.42 24.77 -8.89
C ALA A 133 -13.50 24.01 -7.92
N GLU A 134 -13.99 23.68 -6.71
CA GLU A 134 -13.24 22.88 -5.75
C GLU A 134 -12.96 21.47 -6.27
N LEU A 135 -13.95 20.81 -6.88
CA LEU A 135 -13.78 19.48 -7.46
C LEU A 135 -12.68 19.43 -8.52
N THR A 136 -12.66 20.42 -9.41
CA THR A 136 -11.66 20.52 -10.48
C THR A 136 -10.27 20.83 -9.92
N ALA A 137 -10.18 21.81 -9.02
CA ALA A 137 -8.91 22.18 -8.38
C ALA A 137 -8.36 21.03 -7.52
N GLY A 138 -9.22 20.37 -6.75
CA GLY A 138 -8.89 19.23 -5.89
C GLY A 138 -8.43 18.02 -6.69
N ALA A 139 -9.13 17.66 -7.77
CA ALA A 139 -8.73 16.54 -8.64
C ALA A 139 -7.35 16.77 -9.28
N ILE A 140 -7.08 17.98 -9.79
CA ILE A 140 -5.77 18.34 -10.36
C ILE A 140 -4.70 18.30 -9.27
N SER A 141 -4.96 18.90 -8.10
CA SER A 141 -4.02 18.96 -6.98
C SER A 141 -3.64 17.57 -6.48
N MET A 142 -4.63 16.71 -6.23
CA MET A 142 -4.38 15.34 -5.78
C MET A 142 -3.72 14.47 -6.85
N GLY A 143 -4.11 14.62 -8.13
CA GLY A 143 -3.44 13.96 -9.24
C GLY A 143 -1.96 14.32 -9.35
N LEU A 144 -1.64 15.61 -9.25
CA LEU A 144 -0.24 16.08 -9.21
C LEU A 144 0.49 15.58 -7.97
N GLY A 145 -0.16 15.54 -6.81
CA GLY A 145 0.38 14.95 -5.58
C GLY A 145 0.75 13.47 -5.76
N GLY A 146 -0.14 12.68 -6.36
CA GLY A 146 0.12 11.29 -6.72
C GLY A 146 1.26 11.12 -7.72
N TYR A 147 1.28 11.94 -8.77
CA TYR A 147 2.37 11.95 -9.77
C TYR A 147 3.73 12.24 -9.13
N LEU A 148 3.82 13.31 -8.34
CA LEU A 148 5.06 13.74 -7.71
C LEU A 148 5.51 12.75 -6.64
N GLY A 149 4.58 12.16 -5.89
CA GLY A 149 4.85 11.09 -4.93
C GLY A 149 5.47 9.86 -5.60
N ALA A 150 4.80 9.34 -6.64
CA ALA A 150 5.29 8.19 -7.39
C ALA A 150 6.60 8.47 -8.13
N LYS A 151 6.79 9.67 -8.69
CA LYS A 151 8.05 10.09 -9.32
C LYS A 151 9.18 10.20 -8.30
N SER A 152 8.89 10.71 -7.10
CA SER A 152 9.85 10.79 -5.99
C SER A 152 10.27 9.40 -5.50
N GLU A 153 9.34 8.43 -5.46
CA GLU A 153 9.67 7.04 -5.13
C GLU A 153 10.65 6.42 -6.14
N VAL A 154 10.45 6.68 -7.44
CA VAL A 154 11.38 6.25 -8.50
C VAL A 154 12.75 6.90 -8.32
N ALA A 155 12.80 8.22 -8.12
CA ALA A 155 14.06 8.93 -7.92
C ALA A 155 14.80 8.44 -6.66
N SER A 156 14.06 8.20 -5.57
CA SER A 156 14.60 7.65 -4.32
C SER A 156 15.16 6.25 -4.51
N TYR A 157 14.45 5.37 -5.23
CA TYR A 157 14.93 4.04 -5.57
C TYR A 157 16.26 4.08 -6.33
N HIS A 158 16.37 4.92 -7.37
CA HIS A 158 17.60 5.04 -8.16
C HIS A 158 18.75 5.62 -7.34
N ALA A 159 18.51 6.67 -6.55
CA ALA A 159 19.52 7.25 -5.69
C ALA A 159 20.04 6.24 -4.65
N GLN A 160 19.16 5.42 -4.08
CA GLN A 160 19.54 4.38 -3.13
C GLN A 160 20.33 3.25 -3.81
N ARG A 161 19.95 2.88 -5.04
CA ARG A 161 20.66 1.85 -5.81
C ARG A 161 22.08 2.26 -6.16
N GLU A 162 22.29 3.49 -6.61
CA GLU A 162 23.64 3.99 -6.94
C GLU A 162 24.51 4.09 -5.68
N LYS A 163 23.97 4.62 -4.57
CA LYS A 163 24.69 4.61 -3.28
C LYS A 163 25.07 3.20 -2.83
N THR A 164 24.17 2.24 -3.00
CA THR A 164 24.45 0.84 -2.65
C THR A 164 25.56 0.27 -3.53
N LYS A 165 25.55 0.56 -4.82
CA LYS A 165 26.60 0.15 -5.76
C LYS A 165 27.97 0.75 -5.39
N GLU A 166 28.01 2.02 -5.03
CA GLU A 166 29.23 2.70 -4.55
C GLU A 166 29.76 2.06 -3.26
N LEU A 167 28.89 1.83 -2.27
CA LEU A 167 29.28 1.21 -1.00
C LEU A 167 29.81 -0.22 -1.17
N LEU A 168 29.16 -1.03 -2.00
CA LEU A 168 29.59 -2.40 -2.29
C LEU A 168 30.95 -2.44 -3.02
N SER A 169 31.23 -1.44 -3.84
CA SER A 169 32.51 -1.32 -4.55
C SER A 169 33.64 -0.83 -3.63
N ALA A 170 33.31 0.01 -2.64
CA ALA A 170 34.27 0.62 -1.73
C ALA A 170 34.67 -0.29 -0.56
N ASP A 171 33.73 -1.05 0.02
CA ASP A 171 34.01 -1.92 1.17
C ASP A 171 33.34 -3.30 1.03
N PRO A 172 34.05 -4.30 0.47
CA PRO A 172 33.56 -5.67 0.38
C PRO A 172 33.25 -6.32 1.74
N LYS A 173 33.80 -5.81 2.86
CA LYS A 173 33.58 -6.39 4.19
C LYS A 173 32.16 -6.13 4.68
N LEU A 174 31.54 -5.02 4.25
CA LEU A 174 30.15 -4.67 4.54
C LEU A 174 29.18 -5.78 4.07
N ILE A 175 29.48 -6.44 2.95
CA ILE A 175 28.63 -7.49 2.38
C ILE A 175 28.50 -8.68 3.35
N LEU A 176 29.62 -9.14 3.92
CA LEU A 176 29.62 -10.30 4.80
C LEU A 176 28.87 -10.02 6.10
N GLN A 177 29.06 -8.83 6.68
CA GLN A 177 28.35 -8.44 7.88
C GLN A 177 26.84 -8.28 7.63
N ASP A 178 26.47 -7.62 6.54
CA ASP A 178 25.07 -7.36 6.19
C ASP A 178 24.31 -8.65 5.84
N VAL A 179 24.92 -9.57 5.08
CA VAL A 179 24.28 -10.85 4.71
C VAL A 179 24.05 -11.70 5.97
N VAL A 180 25.03 -11.76 6.88
CA VAL A 180 24.86 -12.44 8.18
C VAL A 180 23.73 -11.81 8.99
N GLU A 181 23.61 -10.48 8.99
CA GLU A 181 22.55 -9.77 9.70
C GLU A 181 21.16 -10.05 9.10
N ILE A 182 21.02 -10.00 7.77
CA ILE A 182 19.78 -10.32 7.04
C ILE A 182 19.31 -11.74 7.38
N PHE A 183 20.23 -12.70 7.43
CA PHE A 183 19.89 -14.12 7.65
C PHE A 183 19.87 -14.58 9.11
N LYS A 184 20.29 -13.73 10.05
CA LYS A 184 20.32 -14.04 11.50
C LYS A 184 18.98 -14.59 12.03
N PRO A 185 17.79 -14.08 11.65
CA PRO A 185 16.52 -14.61 12.14
C PRO A 185 16.22 -16.05 11.70
N TYR A 186 16.85 -16.52 10.62
CA TYR A 186 16.55 -17.82 10.00
C TYR A 186 17.41 -18.97 10.55
N SER A 187 18.31 -18.70 11.52
CA SER A 187 19.16 -19.71 12.17
C SER A 187 19.96 -20.59 11.19
N ILE A 188 20.42 -20.00 10.08
CA ILE A 188 21.21 -20.71 9.06
C ILE A 188 22.63 -20.96 9.60
N PRO A 189 23.22 -22.16 9.40
CA PRO A 189 24.60 -22.45 9.78
C PRO A 189 25.59 -21.44 9.16
N ARG A 190 26.60 -21.00 9.92
CA ARG A 190 27.57 -20.00 9.46
C ARG A 190 28.33 -20.41 8.21
N GLN A 191 28.62 -21.70 8.05
CA GLN A 191 29.29 -22.24 6.88
C GLN A 191 28.48 -21.96 5.61
N THR A 192 27.18 -22.26 5.64
CA THR A 192 26.26 -22.01 4.52
C THR A 192 26.10 -20.51 4.20
N ILE A 193 26.08 -19.64 5.22
CA ILE A 193 26.03 -18.19 4.99
C ILE A 193 27.31 -17.69 4.32
N ASN A 194 28.47 -18.20 4.71
CA ASN A 194 29.75 -17.83 4.10
C ASN A 194 29.80 -18.24 2.62
N ASP A 195 29.40 -19.47 2.31
CA ASP A 195 29.35 -19.97 0.94
C ASP A 195 28.35 -19.17 0.09
N LEU A 196 27.14 -18.91 0.63
CA LEU A 196 26.14 -18.06 -0.01
C LEU A 196 26.70 -16.66 -0.29
N THR A 197 27.40 -16.07 0.67
CA THR A 197 27.98 -14.72 0.53
C THR A 197 29.04 -14.69 -0.57
N GLN A 198 29.90 -15.70 -0.66
CA GLN A 198 30.90 -15.81 -1.72
C GLN A 198 30.26 -15.95 -3.10
N HIS A 199 29.22 -16.78 -3.23
CA HIS A 199 28.46 -16.90 -4.47
C HIS A 199 27.73 -15.61 -4.84
N LEU A 200 27.17 -14.91 -3.86
CA LEU A 200 26.46 -13.65 -4.07
C LEU A 200 27.41 -12.52 -4.49
N PHE A 201 28.64 -12.50 -3.98
CA PHE A 201 29.66 -11.52 -4.35
C PHE A 201 30.00 -11.54 -5.85
N ASN A 202 30.07 -12.74 -6.43
CA ASN A 202 30.33 -12.93 -7.85
C ASN A 202 29.07 -12.75 -8.72
N SER A 203 27.90 -12.55 -8.11
CA SER A 203 26.64 -12.42 -8.84
C SER A 203 26.43 -10.98 -9.34
N PRO A 204 26.03 -10.78 -10.61
CA PRO A 204 25.64 -9.46 -11.11
C PRO A 204 24.38 -8.91 -10.40
N CYS A 205 23.63 -9.76 -9.70
CA CYS A 205 22.40 -9.41 -8.98
C CYS A 205 22.63 -8.99 -7.52
N LEU A 206 23.89 -8.88 -7.07
CA LEU A 206 24.23 -8.51 -5.70
C LEU A 206 23.53 -7.20 -5.26
N VAL A 207 23.57 -6.16 -6.07
CA VAL A 207 22.93 -4.87 -5.74
C VAL A 207 21.42 -5.04 -5.58
N ASP A 208 20.78 -5.81 -6.46
CA ASP A 208 19.33 -6.03 -6.42
C ASP A 208 18.94 -6.87 -5.18
N PHE A 209 19.78 -7.83 -4.75
CA PHE A 209 19.62 -8.53 -3.48
C PHE A 209 19.61 -7.56 -2.30
N PHE A 210 20.56 -6.63 -2.23
CA PHE A 210 20.61 -5.64 -1.15
C PHE A 210 19.40 -4.70 -1.18
N MET A 211 19.00 -4.24 -2.37
CA MET A 211 17.79 -3.44 -2.52
C MET A 211 16.55 -4.18 -2.00
N GLN A 212 16.40 -5.47 -2.29
CA GLN A 212 15.24 -6.25 -1.90
C GLN A 212 15.26 -6.69 -0.43
N PHE A 213 16.38 -7.24 0.06
CA PHE A 213 16.45 -7.89 1.37
C PHE A 213 16.92 -6.97 2.50
N LYS A 214 17.80 -6.00 2.21
CA LYS A 214 18.25 -5.03 3.22
C LYS A 214 17.30 -3.84 3.30
N TYR A 215 16.97 -3.26 2.15
CA TYR A 215 16.19 -2.02 2.10
C TYR A 215 14.69 -2.22 1.84
N CYS A 216 14.24 -3.46 1.59
CA CYS A 216 12.84 -3.77 1.23
C CYS A 216 12.32 -2.88 0.09
N ALA A 217 13.21 -2.46 -0.80
CA ALA A 217 12.92 -1.54 -1.89
C ALA A 217 12.51 -2.32 -3.13
N GLU A 218 11.24 -2.22 -3.50
CA GLU A 218 10.72 -2.83 -4.72
C GLU A 218 10.98 -1.92 -5.92
N LYS A 219 11.35 -2.50 -7.07
CA LYS A 219 11.61 -1.75 -8.30
C LYS A 219 10.32 -1.10 -8.81
N PRO A 220 10.23 0.24 -8.83
CA PRO A 220 9.04 0.91 -9.31
C PRO A 220 8.96 0.86 -10.84
N SER A 221 7.74 0.72 -11.39
CA SER A 221 7.52 0.75 -12.84
C SER A 221 7.46 2.19 -13.36
N ALA A 222 8.02 2.45 -14.54
CA ALA A 222 8.11 3.80 -15.12
C ALA A 222 6.73 4.42 -15.41
N SER A 223 5.75 3.59 -15.78
CA SER A 223 4.37 4.02 -16.07
C SER A 223 3.55 4.36 -14.81
N ARG A 224 4.06 4.00 -13.62
CA ARG A 224 3.32 4.13 -12.37
C ARG A 224 2.95 5.57 -12.04
N ALA A 225 3.82 6.52 -12.30
CA ALA A 225 3.58 7.92 -11.91
C ALA A 225 2.33 8.49 -12.59
N LEU A 226 2.15 8.22 -13.88
CA LEU A 226 0.95 8.65 -14.61
C LEU A 226 -0.28 7.86 -14.18
N MET A 227 -0.16 6.53 -14.02
CA MET A 227 -1.29 5.70 -13.58
C MET A 227 -1.82 6.13 -12.21
N SER A 228 -0.92 6.39 -11.27
CA SER A 228 -1.26 6.88 -9.92
C SER A 228 -1.97 8.22 -9.97
N ALA A 229 -1.40 9.18 -10.71
CA ALA A 229 -1.96 10.52 -10.88
C ALA A 229 -3.38 10.49 -11.44
N THR A 230 -3.59 9.76 -12.56
CA THR A 230 -4.89 9.67 -13.21
C THR A 230 -5.90 8.93 -12.34
N THR A 231 -5.49 7.87 -11.65
CA THR A 231 -6.40 7.08 -10.80
C THR A 231 -6.88 7.87 -9.58
N ILE A 232 -5.97 8.59 -8.90
CA ILE A 232 -6.30 9.44 -7.76
C ILE A 232 -7.20 10.60 -8.22
N ALA A 233 -6.81 11.31 -9.29
CA ALA A 233 -7.58 12.46 -9.79
C ALA A 233 -8.99 12.05 -10.22
N LEU A 234 -9.11 10.94 -10.95
CA LEU A 234 -10.40 10.45 -11.42
C LEU A 234 -11.27 9.92 -10.26
N GLY A 235 -10.65 9.23 -9.28
CA GLY A 235 -11.34 8.82 -8.05
C GLY A 235 -11.90 10.02 -7.29
N TYR A 236 -11.11 11.08 -7.15
CA TYR A 236 -11.53 12.33 -6.51
C TYR A 236 -12.69 13.00 -7.27
N PHE A 237 -12.53 13.14 -8.59
CA PHE A 237 -13.53 13.79 -9.44
C PHE A 237 -14.86 13.03 -9.44
N ILE A 238 -14.83 11.71 -9.62
CA ILE A 238 -16.03 10.87 -9.62
C ILE A 238 -16.69 10.91 -8.24
N GLY A 239 -15.91 10.72 -7.16
CA GLY A 239 -16.42 10.76 -5.80
C GLY A 239 -17.06 12.10 -5.45
N GLY A 240 -16.45 13.21 -5.85
CA GLY A 240 -16.94 14.56 -5.55
C GLY A 240 -18.08 15.05 -6.43
N MET A 241 -18.32 14.40 -7.57
CA MET A 241 -19.51 14.68 -8.37
C MET A 241 -20.79 14.17 -7.67
N LEU A 242 -20.72 13.07 -6.91
CA LEU A 242 -21.88 12.49 -6.21
C LEU A 242 -22.61 13.50 -5.30
N PRO A 243 -21.96 14.21 -4.37
CA PRO A 243 -22.66 15.16 -3.50
C PRO A 243 -23.25 16.36 -4.27
N LEU A 244 -22.70 16.69 -5.44
CA LEU A 244 -23.17 17.78 -6.30
C LEU A 244 -24.38 17.40 -7.16
N LEU A 245 -24.53 16.13 -7.54
CA LEU A 245 -25.58 15.66 -8.44
C LEU A 245 -26.99 16.17 -8.07
N PRO A 246 -27.45 16.07 -6.80
CA PRO A 246 -28.80 16.51 -6.45
C PRO A 246 -29.06 18.00 -6.66
N TYR A 247 -28.04 18.85 -6.55
CA TYR A 247 -28.18 20.30 -6.70
C TYR A 247 -28.51 20.71 -8.13
N PHE A 248 -28.18 19.90 -9.14
CA PHE A 248 -28.55 20.17 -10.53
C PHE A 248 -30.04 19.98 -10.81
N PHE A 249 -30.75 19.23 -9.97
CA PHE A 249 -32.16 18.86 -10.20
C PHE A 249 -33.15 19.64 -9.32
N VAL A 250 -32.65 20.46 -8.40
CA VAL A 250 -33.48 21.20 -7.44
C VAL A 250 -33.16 22.69 -7.50
N SER A 251 -34.21 23.52 -7.46
CA SER A 251 -34.03 24.98 -7.44
C SER A 251 -33.65 25.51 -6.05
N GLN A 252 -34.06 24.80 -4.98
CA GLN A 252 -33.85 25.20 -3.60
C GLN A 252 -32.63 24.49 -2.99
N ALA A 253 -31.65 25.24 -2.49
CA ALA A 253 -30.43 24.68 -1.90
C ALA A 253 -30.70 23.75 -0.69
N ARG A 254 -31.77 23.99 0.09
CA ARG A 254 -32.13 23.13 1.23
C ARG A 254 -32.56 21.73 0.79
N ASP A 255 -33.36 21.65 -0.26
CA ASP A 255 -33.86 20.36 -0.76
C ASP A 255 -32.70 19.59 -1.38
N GLY A 256 -31.83 20.28 -2.13
CA GLY A 256 -30.58 19.71 -2.64
C GLY A 256 -29.68 19.13 -1.55
N LEU A 257 -29.57 19.83 -0.42
CA LEU A 257 -28.83 19.34 0.75
C LEU A 257 -29.43 18.05 1.32
N PHE A 258 -30.74 17.95 1.49
CA PHE A 258 -31.36 16.74 2.03
C PHE A 258 -31.18 15.53 1.12
N PHE A 259 -31.36 15.71 -0.20
CA PHE A 259 -31.09 14.65 -1.16
C PHE A 259 -29.60 14.28 -1.20
N SER A 260 -28.69 15.26 -1.12
CA SER A 260 -27.25 15.05 -1.05
C SER A 260 -26.84 14.27 0.20
N ILE A 261 -27.38 14.59 1.38
CA ILE A 261 -27.13 13.83 2.62
C ILE A 261 -27.56 12.37 2.45
N GLY A 262 -28.77 12.13 1.93
CA GLY A 262 -29.26 10.76 1.72
C GLY A 262 -28.38 9.96 0.76
N LEU A 263 -28.01 10.57 -0.38
CA LEU A 263 -27.11 9.97 -1.37
C LEU A 263 -25.73 9.67 -0.76
N MET A 264 -25.18 10.61 0.01
CA MET A 264 -23.85 10.49 0.59
C MET A 264 -23.76 9.48 1.73
N ILE A 265 -24.81 9.32 2.54
CA ILE A 265 -24.86 8.24 3.54
C ILE A 265 -24.73 6.87 2.85
N ILE A 266 -25.48 6.66 1.77
CA ILE A 266 -25.43 5.40 1.00
C ILE A 266 -24.06 5.23 0.34
N ALA A 267 -23.53 6.28 -0.28
CA ALA A 267 -22.24 6.24 -0.97
C ALA A 267 -21.07 5.99 -0.01
N LEU A 268 -20.98 6.71 1.11
CA LEU A 268 -19.94 6.54 2.13
C LEU A 268 -20.02 5.17 2.80
N PHE A 269 -21.23 4.71 3.12
CA PHE A 269 -21.42 3.37 3.70
C PHE A 269 -20.97 2.28 2.73
N THR A 270 -21.40 2.35 1.48
CA THR A 270 -21.05 1.38 0.43
C THR A 270 -19.55 1.38 0.19
N PHE A 271 -18.93 2.57 0.09
CA PHE A 271 -17.50 2.69 -0.10
C PHE A 271 -16.70 2.13 1.08
N GLY A 272 -17.07 2.48 2.32
CA GLY A 272 -16.41 1.93 3.51
C GLY A 272 -16.58 0.41 3.63
N TYR A 273 -17.76 -0.11 3.28
CA TYR A 273 -18.02 -1.55 3.26
C TYR A 273 -17.15 -2.28 2.23
N VAL A 274 -17.08 -1.76 1.00
CA VAL A 274 -16.28 -2.36 -0.08
C VAL A 274 -14.79 -2.25 0.23
N LYS A 275 -14.32 -1.09 0.69
CA LYS A 275 -12.92 -0.86 1.06
C LYS A 275 -12.44 -1.87 2.09
N THR A 276 -13.17 -2.04 3.19
CA THR A 276 -12.82 -3.01 4.23
C THR A 276 -12.94 -4.44 3.72
N GLY A 277 -13.93 -4.72 2.87
CA GLY A 277 -14.12 -6.04 2.26
C GLY A 277 -13.00 -6.47 1.32
N VAL A 278 -12.41 -5.52 0.58
CA VAL A 278 -11.24 -5.79 -0.28
C VAL A 278 -10.00 -6.13 0.55
N ILE A 279 -9.85 -5.52 1.74
CA ILE A 279 -8.70 -5.72 2.62
C ILE A 279 -8.83 -7.01 3.45
N GLU A 280 -9.99 -7.22 4.07
CA GLU A 280 -10.21 -8.33 5.02
C GLU A 280 -10.83 -9.58 4.36
N GLY A 281 -11.42 -9.43 3.17
CA GLY A 281 -12.12 -10.48 2.43
C GLY A 281 -13.55 -10.75 2.92
N TRP A 282 -14.44 -11.17 2.03
CA TRP A 282 -15.89 -11.32 2.32
C TRP A 282 -16.34 -12.69 2.86
N LYS A 283 -15.42 -13.64 3.09
CA LYS A 283 -15.80 -15.05 3.30
C LYS A 283 -16.29 -15.41 4.71
N SER A 284 -16.04 -14.58 5.71
CA SER A 284 -16.35 -14.88 7.11
C SER A 284 -17.37 -13.91 7.68
N GLU A 285 -18.27 -14.40 8.53
CA GLU A 285 -19.30 -13.59 9.21
C GLU A 285 -18.67 -12.46 10.04
N LYS A 286 -17.50 -12.73 10.65
CA LYS A 286 -16.71 -11.72 11.36
C LYS A 286 -16.24 -10.60 10.44
N ASN A 287 -15.89 -10.92 9.20
CA ASN A 287 -15.41 -9.94 8.23
C ASN A 287 -16.57 -9.09 7.70
N ILE A 288 -17.77 -9.64 7.55
CA ILE A 288 -18.97 -8.86 7.19
C ILE A 288 -19.25 -7.81 8.27
N ARG A 289 -19.09 -8.17 9.55
CA ARG A 289 -19.24 -7.22 10.66
C ARG A 289 -18.17 -6.12 10.60
N SER A 290 -16.92 -6.45 10.30
CA SER A 290 -15.87 -5.45 10.08
C SER A 290 -16.18 -4.53 8.89
N CYS A 291 -16.72 -5.07 7.79
CA CYS A 291 -17.11 -4.28 6.62
C CYS A 291 -18.22 -3.28 6.97
N CYS A 292 -19.23 -3.71 7.70
CA CYS A 292 -20.29 -2.83 8.20
C CYS A 292 -19.71 -1.74 9.12
N TYR A 293 -18.79 -2.09 10.00
CA TYR A 293 -18.09 -1.12 10.85
C TYR A 293 -17.29 -0.09 10.03
N GLY A 294 -16.60 -0.53 8.97
CA GLY A 294 -15.90 0.35 8.04
C GLY A 294 -16.85 1.33 7.31
N GLY A 295 -18.01 0.84 6.87
CA GLY A 295 -19.07 1.67 6.30
C GLY A 295 -19.58 2.73 7.28
N ILE A 296 -19.90 2.32 8.52
CA ILE A 296 -20.35 3.23 9.58
C ILE A 296 -19.27 4.28 9.90
N GLN A 297 -18.01 3.86 10.03
CA GLN A 297 -16.89 4.76 10.29
C GLN A 297 -16.79 5.85 9.22
N MET A 298 -16.94 5.49 7.95
CA MET A 298 -16.88 6.45 6.84
C MET A 298 -18.05 7.44 6.87
N VAL A 299 -19.26 6.98 7.19
CA VAL A 299 -20.43 7.86 7.37
C VAL A 299 -20.21 8.83 8.53
N VAL A 300 -19.65 8.36 9.65
CA VAL A 300 -19.35 9.21 10.82
C VAL A 300 -18.31 10.27 10.46
N VAL A 301 -17.23 9.90 9.76
CA VAL A 301 -16.20 10.84 9.30
C VAL A 301 -16.80 11.90 8.37
N GLY A 302 -17.57 11.47 7.36
CA GLY A 302 -18.21 12.39 6.41
C GLY A 302 -19.21 13.32 7.08
N SER A 303 -20.01 12.79 8.02
CA SER A 303 -20.96 13.60 8.80
C SER A 303 -20.25 14.62 9.68
N ALA A 304 -19.14 14.24 10.32
CA ALA A 304 -18.33 15.15 11.12
C ALA A 304 -17.69 16.26 10.28
N ALA A 305 -17.16 15.92 9.09
CA ALA A 305 -16.60 16.90 8.16
C ALA A 305 -17.67 17.90 7.68
N ALA A 306 -18.84 17.40 7.26
CA ALA A 306 -19.95 18.25 6.84
C ALA A 306 -20.48 19.14 7.98
N ALA A 307 -20.63 18.59 9.20
CA ALA A 307 -21.04 19.37 10.37
C ALA A 307 -20.02 20.47 10.71
N ALA A 308 -18.71 20.18 10.59
CA ALA A 308 -17.66 21.17 10.80
C ALA A 308 -17.73 22.31 9.77
N ALA A 309 -17.85 21.98 8.47
CA ALA A 309 -17.98 22.98 7.41
C ALA A 309 -19.24 23.84 7.55
N MET A 310 -20.40 23.22 7.81
CA MET A 310 -21.65 23.93 8.09
C MET A 310 -21.55 24.81 9.34
N GLY A 311 -20.90 24.32 10.39
CA GLY A 311 -20.66 25.07 11.62
C GLY A 311 -19.81 26.31 11.39
N LEU A 312 -18.74 26.18 10.60
CA LEU A 312 -17.87 27.29 10.21
C LEU A 312 -18.65 28.36 9.45
N VAL A 313 -19.39 27.99 8.41
CA VAL A 313 -20.17 28.95 7.59
C VAL A 313 -21.22 29.67 8.43
N LYS A 314 -21.95 28.94 9.29
CA LYS A 314 -22.94 29.54 10.21
C LYS A 314 -22.33 30.49 11.23
N LEU A 315 -21.09 30.24 11.66
CA LEU A 315 -20.38 31.12 12.60
C LEU A 315 -20.08 32.48 11.95
N PHE A 316 -19.59 32.47 10.71
CA PHE A 316 -19.32 33.71 9.96
C PHE A 316 -20.60 34.50 9.67
N GLU A 317 -21.69 33.84 9.29
CA GLU A 317 -22.97 34.51 9.05
C GLU A 317 -23.55 35.20 10.31
N ARG A 318 -23.31 34.62 11.50
CA ARG A 318 -23.68 35.25 12.79
C ARG A 318 -22.80 36.45 13.14
N GLY A 319 -21.51 36.39 12.84
CA GLY A 319 -20.57 37.49 13.08
C GLY A 319 -20.90 38.74 12.26
N ASP A 320 -21.30 38.54 11.01
CA ASP A 320 -21.69 39.62 10.09
C ASP A 320 -22.96 40.34 10.55
N LYS A 321 -23.98 39.58 11.00
CA LYS A 321 -25.20 40.15 11.60
C LYS A 321 -24.94 40.92 12.89
N SER A 322 -23.86 40.63 13.62
CA SER A 322 -23.49 41.34 14.85
C SER A 322 -22.72 42.64 14.61
N HIS A 323 -22.09 42.81 13.44
CA HIS A 323 -21.35 44.03 13.07
C HIS A 323 -22.16 44.98 12.16
N GLY A 324 -23.25 44.51 11.55
CA GLY A 324 -24.13 45.28 10.67
C GLY A 324 -25.09 46.30 11.33
N SER A 325 -24.86 46.72 12.57
CA SER A 325 -25.58 47.86 13.19
C SER A 325 -24.81 49.19 13.07
N GLY A 326 -24.13 49.40 11.94
CA GLY A 326 -23.52 50.69 11.56
C GLY A 326 -24.08 51.16 10.21
N PRO A 327 -24.26 52.48 10.00
CA PRO A 327 -25.02 52.99 8.86
C PRO A 327 -24.33 52.66 7.54
N VAL A 328 -25.13 52.16 6.61
CA VAL A 328 -24.78 51.89 5.21
C VAL A 328 -24.39 53.21 4.55
N VAL A 329 -23.11 53.38 4.23
CA VAL A 329 -22.66 54.43 3.30
C VAL A 329 -22.75 53.82 1.91
N ASN A 330 -23.79 54.20 1.16
CA ASN A 330 -23.84 54.01 -0.29
C ASN A 330 -22.73 54.87 -0.92
N LEU A 331 -21.86 54.25 -1.71
CA LEU A 331 -21.07 54.88 -2.75
C LEU A 331 -21.29 54.11 -4.05
#